data_AF-A0A3S9P9K5-F1
#
_entry.id   AF-A0A3S9P9K5-F1
#
_cell.length_a   1.000
_cell.length_b   1.000
_cell.length_c   1.000
_cell.angle_alpha   90.00
_cell.angle_beta   90.00
_cell.angle_gamma   90.00
#
_symmetry.space_group_name_H-M   'P 1'
#
loop_
_entity.id
_entity.type
_entity.pdbx_description
1 polymer ?
#
loop_
_entity_poly.entity_id
_entity_poly.type
_entity_poly.pdbx_seq_one_letter_code
_entity_poly.pdbx_strand_id
1 'polypeptide(L)'
;MQIFTEQLFRIILFESRINKKNQSIHWETIERSYAKNIFDRKSLFGILNGNLGIILFLITYYKHSIDKKEVRELIDKGLQECILHYENKNCKIGFYDGIGGLIFVLLEVYKLFSEQQYLDKANKLTEKKTNKFDCIKVNLEEGLAGYLLSLLHLYQVSSLEYLKNEIIECLNVIIGKARFSKGGVFWDEDMNSFAPVMGFLKGNSGIIFTLLEVQKQFVIEDKLYKKIITEAILFENTYFSTEKGSWVNTLNCDYYFGDIYKTEKIFNSTNEFSFKKGINSPFWDLGDVGFLISRSKDSNEYKLVIDSLNTLVENYLQQTHTHSQIELNKIGGVIISLYALGELSVDYNLDLIIDTISKSDTASSHYLNEHISDLSFFKGIVGKGYLILKLKERNISSVLTPFTGERKEQKEFLDIDVWAEILKCQLNKLSINFKINKPKLELFYDLFDVFFKQEFIENQFLQASLIEEKIKFRLRSKEENWLYVMANYKKNSQQNFKLKSNEKIKRKDNLFTFFDKIDNKNYILFPHPKGSILKKEISSIDSFLLNEVRNNAIDYHHLLEVMLQSNNSFQKMEKEHLENRIQELLKNGFIEKVN
;
A
#
# COMPACT_ATOMS: atom_id res chain seq x y z
N MET A 1 15.53 -8.53 -37.02
CA MET A 1 14.88 -8.97 -35.77
C MET A 1 15.73 -9.95 -34.96
N GLN A 2 15.94 -11.22 -35.39
CA GLN A 2 16.83 -12.18 -34.68
C GLN A 2 18.25 -11.61 -34.45
N ILE A 3 18.70 -10.79 -35.40
CA ILE A 3 19.95 -10.04 -35.34
C ILE A 3 20.02 -9.13 -34.09
N PHE A 4 18.95 -8.40 -33.75
CA PHE A 4 18.96 -7.47 -32.61
C PHE A 4 19.08 -8.19 -31.27
N THR A 5 18.25 -9.21 -31.04
CA THR A 5 18.25 -9.95 -29.77
C THR A 5 19.52 -10.76 -29.57
N GLU A 6 20.11 -11.28 -30.65
CA GLU A 6 21.44 -11.93 -30.61
C GLU A 6 22.54 -10.91 -30.33
N GLN A 7 22.55 -9.75 -31.00
CA GLN A 7 23.50 -8.67 -30.70
C GLN A 7 23.41 -8.22 -29.24
N LEU A 8 22.19 -8.02 -28.72
CA LEU A 8 21.95 -7.68 -27.33
C LEU A 8 22.49 -8.76 -26.37
N PHE A 9 22.25 -10.04 -26.67
CA PHE A 9 22.84 -11.13 -25.89
C PHE A 9 24.37 -11.06 -25.87
N ARG A 10 25.01 -10.78 -27.02
CA ARG A 10 26.47 -10.59 -27.09
C ARG A 10 26.96 -9.39 -26.28
N ILE A 11 26.21 -8.30 -26.24
CA ILE A 11 26.51 -7.15 -25.36
C ILE A 11 26.41 -7.57 -23.89
N ILE A 12 25.33 -8.27 -23.49
CA ILE A 12 25.16 -8.75 -22.11
C ILE A 12 26.31 -9.69 -21.70
N LEU A 13 26.72 -10.58 -22.61
CA LEU A 13 27.86 -11.47 -22.38
C LEU A 13 29.16 -10.67 -22.21
N PHE A 14 29.41 -9.69 -23.08
CA PHE A 14 30.60 -8.82 -23.02
C PHE A 14 30.65 -7.97 -21.74
N GLU A 15 29.51 -7.41 -21.31
CA GLU A 15 29.39 -6.57 -20.12
C GLU A 15 29.32 -7.38 -18.80
N SER A 16 29.34 -8.72 -18.89
CA SER A 16 29.28 -9.58 -17.72
C SER A 16 30.54 -9.48 -16.85
N ARG A 17 30.36 -9.38 -15.54
CA ARG A 17 31.44 -9.29 -14.55
C ARG A 17 31.44 -10.53 -13.67
N ILE A 18 32.59 -11.22 -13.64
CA ILE A 18 32.76 -12.44 -12.85
C ILE A 18 33.17 -12.08 -11.41
N ASN A 19 32.36 -12.50 -10.45
CA ASN A 19 32.72 -12.50 -9.05
C ASN A 19 33.56 -13.77 -8.75
N LYS A 20 34.90 -13.61 -8.80
CA LYS A 20 35.85 -14.74 -8.66
C LYS A 20 35.67 -15.55 -7.38
N LYS A 21 35.22 -14.92 -6.28
CA LYS A 21 35.07 -15.58 -4.98
C LYS A 21 33.99 -16.65 -5.02
N ASN A 22 32.89 -16.37 -5.71
CA ASN A 22 31.68 -17.20 -5.68
C ASN A 22 31.38 -17.85 -7.03
N GLN A 23 32.20 -17.58 -8.06
CA GLN A 23 32.01 -18.01 -9.45
C GLN A 23 30.67 -17.56 -10.06
N SER A 24 30.08 -16.51 -9.51
CA SER A 24 28.84 -15.89 -9.97
C SER A 24 29.10 -14.74 -10.96
N ILE A 25 28.05 -14.29 -11.64
CA ILE A 25 28.10 -13.22 -12.63
C ILE A 25 27.16 -12.09 -12.23
N HIS A 26 27.56 -10.85 -12.50
CA HIS A 26 26.68 -9.69 -12.41
C HIS A 26 26.93 -8.71 -13.55
N TRP A 27 26.03 -7.75 -13.66
CA TRP A 27 26.11 -6.63 -14.58
C TRP A 27 25.98 -5.33 -13.81
N GLU A 28 26.67 -4.30 -14.31
CA GLU A 28 26.51 -2.94 -13.83
C GLU A 28 25.59 -2.16 -14.76
N THR A 29 24.55 -1.58 -14.17
CA THR A 29 23.54 -0.77 -14.84
C THR A 29 23.61 0.66 -14.34
N ILE A 30 22.86 1.55 -14.99
CA ILE A 30 22.85 2.97 -14.63
C ILE A 30 21.99 3.21 -13.40
N GLU A 31 22.61 3.72 -12.34
CA GLU A 31 21.92 4.35 -11.21
C GLU A 31 21.98 5.87 -11.37
N ARG A 32 20.81 6.52 -11.36
CA ARG A 32 20.74 7.98 -11.41
C ARG A 32 20.84 8.56 -10.00
N SER A 33 21.89 9.34 -9.74
CA SER A 33 21.97 10.19 -8.56
C SER A 33 21.30 11.54 -8.83
N TYR A 34 20.03 11.67 -8.46
CA TYR A 34 19.24 12.90 -8.65
C TYR A 34 19.89 14.15 -8.02
N ALA A 35 20.53 14.01 -6.87
CA ALA A 35 21.18 15.12 -6.17
C ALA A 35 22.38 15.72 -6.93
N LYS A 36 22.96 14.99 -7.89
CA LYS A 36 24.19 15.42 -8.58
C LYS A 36 24.05 15.45 -10.11
N ASN A 37 22.92 14.99 -10.66
CA ASN A 37 22.79 14.66 -12.08
C ASN A 37 23.96 13.80 -12.60
N ILE A 38 24.53 12.96 -11.72
CA ILE A 38 25.59 12.01 -12.06
C ILE A 38 24.93 10.65 -12.31
N PHE A 39 25.37 10.01 -13.38
CA PHE A 39 25.07 8.62 -13.70
C PHE A 39 26.24 7.78 -13.23
N ASP A 40 25.97 6.80 -12.38
CA ASP A 40 26.97 5.86 -11.91
C ASP A 40 26.61 4.45 -12.37
N ARG A 41 27.62 3.62 -12.64
CA ARG A 41 27.42 2.21 -13.00
C ARG A 41 27.54 1.37 -11.74
N LYS A 42 26.46 0.67 -11.39
CA LYS A 42 26.42 -0.17 -10.19
C LYS A 42 25.77 -1.50 -10.45
N SER A 43 26.21 -2.50 -9.69
CA SER A 43 25.51 -3.79 -9.61
C SER A 43 24.23 -3.62 -8.78
N LEU A 44 23.14 -3.27 -9.47
CA LEU A 44 21.81 -3.13 -8.87
C LEU A 44 21.08 -4.48 -8.82
N PHE A 45 20.25 -4.68 -7.79
CA PHE A 45 19.62 -5.98 -7.52
C PHE A 45 18.29 -6.19 -8.28
N GLY A 46 17.36 -5.24 -8.18
CA GLY A 46 15.96 -5.38 -8.60
C GLY A 46 15.70 -5.65 -10.09
N ILE A 47 14.44 -5.90 -10.42
CA ILE A 47 13.96 -6.03 -11.80
C ILE A 47 14.08 -4.70 -12.54
N LEU A 48 13.73 -3.57 -11.91
CA LEU A 48 13.60 -2.27 -12.61
C LEU A 48 14.87 -1.89 -13.39
N ASN A 49 15.98 -1.84 -12.67
CA ASN A 49 17.24 -1.35 -13.18
C ASN A 49 18.39 -2.32 -12.89
N GLY A 50 18.14 -3.54 -12.41
CA GLY A 50 19.19 -4.42 -11.89
C GLY A 50 19.31 -5.76 -12.60
N ASN A 51 20.09 -6.64 -11.96
CA ASN A 51 20.47 -7.95 -12.46
C ASN A 51 19.27 -8.86 -12.70
N LEU A 52 18.22 -8.78 -11.86
CA LEU A 52 17.01 -9.59 -12.05
C LEU A 52 16.30 -9.30 -13.37
N GLY A 53 16.29 -8.05 -13.83
CA GLY A 53 15.69 -7.68 -15.12
C GLY A 53 16.49 -8.24 -16.30
N ILE A 54 17.82 -8.23 -16.21
CA ILE A 54 18.70 -8.85 -17.21
C ILE A 54 18.46 -10.36 -17.26
N ILE A 55 18.33 -11.01 -16.11
CA ILE A 55 18.03 -12.45 -16.03
C ILE A 55 16.65 -12.75 -16.65
N LEU A 56 15.63 -11.93 -16.42
CA LEU A 56 14.30 -12.08 -17.07
C LEU A 56 14.37 -11.99 -18.60
N PHE A 57 15.20 -11.09 -19.12
CA PHE A 57 15.51 -11.07 -20.54
C PHE A 57 16.17 -12.38 -20.98
N LEU A 58 17.20 -12.85 -20.28
CA LEU A 58 17.91 -14.09 -20.63
C LEU A 58 17.00 -15.32 -20.60
N ILE A 59 16.08 -15.43 -19.64
CA ILE A 59 15.06 -16.48 -19.57
C ILE A 59 14.18 -16.47 -20.82
N THR A 60 13.74 -15.28 -21.23
CA THR A 60 12.92 -15.13 -22.44
C THR A 60 13.75 -15.44 -23.68
N TYR A 61 14.99 -14.96 -23.73
CA TYR A 61 15.93 -15.18 -24.84
C TYR A 61 16.27 -16.66 -25.05
N TYR A 62 16.44 -17.43 -23.96
CA TYR A 62 16.75 -18.86 -24.00
C TYR A 62 15.81 -19.66 -24.90
N LYS A 63 14.53 -19.28 -24.94
CA LYS A 63 13.51 -19.96 -25.76
C LYS A 63 13.76 -19.78 -27.26
N HIS A 64 14.46 -18.72 -27.65
CA HIS A 64 14.76 -18.35 -29.04
C HIS A 64 16.24 -18.51 -29.41
N SER A 65 17.11 -18.81 -28.44
CA SER A 65 18.55 -18.90 -28.68
C SER A 65 18.94 -20.22 -29.35
N ILE A 66 19.97 -20.14 -30.19
CA ILE A 66 20.62 -21.33 -30.77
C ILE A 66 21.56 -21.95 -29.71
N ASP A 67 22.36 -21.11 -29.04
CA ASP A 67 23.22 -21.55 -27.93
C ASP A 67 22.46 -21.52 -26.61
N LYS A 68 21.80 -22.63 -26.30
CA LYS A 68 21.09 -22.80 -25.03
C LYS A 68 22.05 -22.96 -23.85
N LYS A 69 23.24 -23.51 -24.06
CA LYS A 69 24.17 -23.82 -22.97
C LYS A 69 24.76 -22.54 -22.37
N GLU A 70 25.24 -21.64 -23.22
CA GLU A 70 25.82 -20.36 -22.79
C GLU A 70 24.79 -19.49 -22.08
N VAL A 71 23.57 -19.38 -22.64
CA VAL A 71 22.48 -18.59 -22.03
C VAL A 71 22.10 -19.14 -20.65
N ARG A 72 21.98 -20.47 -20.52
CA ARG A 72 21.68 -21.11 -19.24
C ARG A 72 22.75 -20.83 -18.19
N GLU A 73 24.03 -20.92 -18.57
CA GLU A 73 25.13 -20.64 -17.66
C GLU A 73 25.07 -19.20 -17.10
N LEU A 74 24.73 -18.21 -17.94
CA LEU A 74 24.53 -16.84 -17.48
C LEU A 74 23.34 -16.69 -16.53
N ILE A 75 22.22 -17.38 -16.81
CA ILE A 75 21.04 -17.38 -15.93
C ILE A 75 21.42 -17.94 -14.55
N ASP A 76 22.08 -19.10 -14.52
CA ASP A 76 22.46 -19.79 -13.28
C ASP A 76 23.44 -18.95 -12.44
N LYS A 77 24.50 -18.44 -13.06
CA LYS A 77 25.51 -17.61 -12.38
C LYS A 77 24.99 -16.24 -11.97
N GLY A 78 24.09 -15.65 -12.75
CA GLY A 78 23.40 -14.40 -12.42
C GLY A 78 22.47 -14.57 -11.21
N LEU A 79 21.65 -15.62 -11.21
CA LEU A 79 20.78 -15.95 -10.08
C LEU A 79 21.58 -16.23 -8.81
N GLN A 80 22.70 -16.93 -8.92
CA GLN A 80 23.58 -17.18 -7.79
C GLN A 80 24.08 -15.87 -7.16
N GLU A 81 24.47 -14.87 -7.95
CA GLU A 81 24.84 -13.55 -7.40
C GLU A 81 23.65 -12.90 -6.69
N CYS A 82 22.46 -12.89 -7.29
CA CYS A 82 21.29 -12.28 -6.68
C CYS A 82 20.92 -12.94 -5.34
N ILE A 83 20.99 -14.28 -5.24
CA ILE A 83 20.75 -15.01 -3.99
C ILE A 83 21.79 -14.61 -2.94
N LEU A 84 23.08 -14.59 -3.30
CA LEU A 84 24.16 -14.19 -2.39
C LEU A 84 24.02 -12.72 -1.96
N HIS A 85 23.58 -11.84 -2.85
CA HIS A 85 23.30 -10.44 -2.53
C HIS A 85 22.22 -10.35 -1.44
N TYR A 86 21.13 -11.10 -1.57
CA TYR A 86 20.05 -11.15 -0.58
C TYR A 86 20.49 -11.75 0.76
N GLU A 87 21.32 -12.80 0.74
CA GLU A 87 21.80 -13.42 1.97
C GLU A 87 22.69 -12.47 2.78
N ASN A 88 23.47 -11.63 2.10
CA ASN A 88 24.47 -10.74 2.71
C ASN A 88 23.99 -9.30 2.99
N LYS A 89 22.85 -8.86 2.44
CA LYS A 89 22.38 -7.49 2.55
C LYS A 89 20.90 -7.43 2.93
N ASN A 90 20.52 -6.32 3.56
CA ASN A 90 19.11 -5.98 3.76
C ASN A 90 18.54 -5.47 2.44
N CYS A 91 17.93 -6.37 1.68
CA CYS A 91 17.15 -6.01 0.50
C CYS A 91 15.77 -5.48 0.89
N LYS A 92 15.23 -4.62 0.04
CA LYS A 92 13.80 -4.31 0.00
C LYS A 92 12.99 -5.59 -0.31
N ILE A 93 11.68 -5.53 -0.09
CA ILE A 93 10.82 -6.72 -0.19
C ILE A 93 9.93 -6.76 -1.44
N GLY A 94 9.73 -5.62 -2.10
CA GLY A 94 8.79 -5.49 -3.22
C GLY A 94 9.11 -6.33 -4.45
N PHE A 95 8.20 -6.25 -5.42
CA PHE A 95 8.22 -7.07 -6.63
C PHE A 95 9.29 -6.59 -7.61
N TYR A 96 9.37 -5.28 -7.85
CA TYR A 96 10.26 -4.75 -8.87
C TYR A 96 11.63 -4.35 -8.35
N ASP A 97 11.74 -4.05 -7.06
CA ASP A 97 12.98 -3.72 -6.38
C ASP A 97 13.00 -4.38 -5.00
N GLY A 98 13.15 -5.70 -4.96
CA GLY A 98 13.18 -6.45 -3.71
C GLY A 98 13.14 -7.96 -3.87
N ILE A 99 13.07 -8.67 -2.74
CA ILE A 99 13.08 -10.14 -2.70
C ILE A 99 11.91 -10.76 -3.46
N GLY A 100 10.76 -10.07 -3.53
CA GLY A 100 9.62 -10.51 -4.32
C GLY A 100 9.99 -10.75 -5.78
N GLY A 101 10.77 -9.82 -6.35
CA GLY A 101 11.31 -9.98 -7.70
C GLY A 101 12.19 -11.21 -7.86
N LEU A 102 13.07 -11.49 -6.90
CA LEU A 102 13.92 -12.70 -6.95
C LEU A 102 13.08 -13.99 -6.89
N ILE A 103 12.04 -14.03 -6.04
CA ILE A 103 11.09 -15.15 -5.99
C ILE A 103 10.43 -15.33 -7.37
N PHE A 104 9.92 -14.25 -7.96
CA PHE A 104 9.29 -14.30 -9.27
C PHE A 104 10.25 -14.80 -10.37
N VAL A 105 11.49 -14.30 -10.42
CA VAL A 105 12.47 -14.76 -11.42
C VAL A 105 12.83 -16.24 -11.22
N LEU A 106 12.98 -16.71 -9.98
CA LEU A 106 13.20 -18.13 -9.69
C LEU A 106 12.05 -19.01 -10.17
N LEU A 107 10.80 -18.53 -10.04
CA LEU A 107 9.63 -19.22 -10.57
C LEU A 107 9.62 -19.25 -12.11
N GLU A 108 10.03 -18.17 -12.77
CA GLU A 108 10.15 -18.16 -14.24
C GLU A 108 11.24 -19.13 -14.73
N VAL A 109 12.37 -19.27 -14.00
CA VAL A 109 13.37 -20.29 -14.29
C VAL A 109 12.86 -21.70 -14.01
N TYR A 110 12.13 -21.89 -12.91
CA TYR A 110 11.48 -23.17 -12.60
C TYR A 110 10.50 -23.57 -13.71
N LYS A 111 9.66 -22.66 -14.20
CA LYS A 111 8.75 -22.92 -15.33
C LYS A 111 9.51 -23.26 -16.61
N LEU A 112 10.67 -22.65 -16.83
CA LEU A 112 11.47 -22.88 -18.03
C LEU A 112 12.20 -24.24 -18.02
N PHE A 113 12.78 -24.63 -16.88
CA PHE A 113 13.63 -25.83 -16.79
C PHE A 113 12.98 -27.01 -16.04
N SER A 114 11.89 -26.78 -15.30
CA SER A 114 11.23 -27.76 -14.43
C SER A 114 12.16 -28.38 -13.38
N GLU A 115 13.16 -27.63 -12.93
CA GLU A 115 14.14 -28.12 -11.94
C GLU A 115 13.77 -27.65 -10.54
N GLN A 116 13.44 -28.60 -9.66
CA GLN A 116 12.92 -28.36 -8.32
C GLN A 116 13.77 -27.42 -7.46
N GLN A 117 15.10 -27.43 -7.65
CA GLN A 117 16.03 -26.55 -6.92
C GLN A 117 15.68 -25.05 -6.97
N TYR A 118 15.07 -24.56 -8.06
CA TYR A 118 14.70 -23.14 -8.15
C TYR A 118 13.44 -22.85 -7.33
N LEU A 119 12.48 -23.78 -7.32
CA LEU A 119 11.29 -23.70 -6.49
C LEU A 119 11.65 -23.81 -4.99
N ASP A 120 12.55 -24.72 -4.64
CA ASP A 120 13.05 -24.86 -3.26
C ASP A 120 13.75 -23.58 -2.79
N LYS A 121 14.57 -22.97 -3.65
CA LYS A 121 15.19 -21.66 -3.36
C LYS A 121 14.14 -20.56 -3.17
N ALA A 122 13.11 -20.52 -4.02
CA ALA A 122 12.03 -19.54 -3.90
C ALA A 122 11.26 -19.69 -2.57
N ASN A 123 10.94 -20.92 -2.16
CA ASN A 123 10.33 -21.21 -0.86
C ASN A 123 11.24 -20.82 0.31
N LYS A 124 12.54 -21.14 0.25
CA LYS A 124 13.51 -20.80 1.30
C LYS A 124 13.63 -19.29 1.53
N LEU A 125 13.48 -18.49 0.48
CA LEU A 125 13.50 -17.02 0.58
C LEU A 125 12.33 -16.47 1.42
N THR A 126 11.23 -17.21 1.55
CA THR A 126 10.09 -16.80 2.38
C THR A 126 10.24 -17.22 3.85
N GLU A 127 10.99 -18.30 4.13
CA GLU A 127 11.23 -18.79 5.50
C GLU A 127 11.98 -17.79 6.40
N LYS A 128 12.82 -16.92 5.83
CA LYS A 128 13.58 -15.94 6.61
C LYS A 128 12.59 -14.95 7.26
N LYS A 129 12.25 -15.17 8.53
CA LYS A 129 11.52 -14.22 9.38
C LYS A 129 12.40 -13.01 9.69
N THR A 130 12.72 -12.20 8.68
CA THR A 130 13.06 -10.81 8.95
C THR A 130 11.80 -10.13 9.51
N ASN A 131 11.93 -8.99 10.19
CA ASN A 131 10.78 -8.14 10.53
C ASN A 131 10.14 -7.56 9.23
N LYS A 132 9.74 -8.42 8.29
CA LYS A 132 9.22 -8.07 6.96
C LYS A 132 8.00 -7.16 7.06
N PHE A 133 7.25 -7.31 8.13
CA PHE A 133 6.03 -6.57 8.42
C PHE A 133 6.27 -5.23 9.13
N ASP A 134 7.50 -4.95 9.57
CA ASP A 134 7.91 -3.60 9.99
C ASP A 134 8.19 -2.69 8.77
N CYS A 135 8.01 -3.20 7.55
CA CYS A 135 8.20 -2.42 6.34
C CYS A 135 7.24 -1.21 6.35
N ILE A 136 7.79 -0.01 6.22
CA ILE A 136 7.02 1.23 6.12
C ILE A 136 6.20 1.22 4.83
N LYS A 137 6.76 0.69 3.75
CA LYS A 137 6.23 0.77 2.39
C LYS A 137 5.27 -0.37 2.06
N VAL A 138 4.15 -0.02 1.44
CA VAL A 138 3.12 -1.00 1.02
C VAL A 138 2.97 -1.09 -0.50
N ASN A 139 3.70 -0.29 -1.27
CA ASN A 139 3.61 -0.25 -2.72
C ASN A 139 4.14 -1.53 -3.42
N LEU A 140 3.99 -1.58 -4.73
CA LEU A 140 4.34 -2.73 -5.56
C LEU A 140 5.84 -2.82 -5.86
N GLU A 141 6.51 -1.67 -6.04
CA GLU A 141 7.93 -1.59 -6.37
C GLU A 141 8.82 -2.19 -5.28
N GLU A 142 8.72 -1.68 -4.06
CA GLU A 142 9.65 -1.97 -2.96
C GLU A 142 8.96 -2.42 -1.66
N GLY A 143 7.62 -2.37 -1.63
CA GLY A 143 6.81 -2.62 -0.44
C GLY A 143 6.10 -3.97 -0.39
N LEU A 144 5.20 -4.09 0.60
CA LEU A 144 4.47 -5.33 0.91
C LEU A 144 3.54 -5.81 -0.20
N ALA A 145 2.89 -4.94 -0.98
CA ALA A 145 2.04 -5.40 -2.08
C ALA A 145 2.83 -6.17 -3.13
N GLY A 146 4.05 -5.71 -3.44
CA GLY A 146 4.94 -6.42 -4.36
C GLY A 146 5.39 -7.78 -3.82
N TYR A 147 5.66 -7.85 -2.52
CA TYR A 147 5.97 -9.12 -1.87
C TYR A 147 4.78 -10.08 -1.90
N LEU A 148 3.59 -9.60 -1.53
CA LEU A 148 2.34 -10.35 -1.56
C LEU A 148 2.06 -10.91 -2.96
N LEU A 149 2.22 -10.10 -4.02
CA LEU A 149 2.07 -10.56 -5.40
C LEU A 149 3.03 -11.72 -5.72
N SER A 150 4.26 -11.67 -5.21
CA SER A 150 5.23 -12.75 -5.42
C SER A 150 4.84 -14.03 -4.67
N LEU A 151 4.31 -13.89 -3.45
CA LEU A 151 3.78 -15.02 -2.67
C LEU A 151 2.59 -15.67 -3.38
N LEU A 152 1.71 -14.86 -3.99
CA LEU A 152 0.60 -15.36 -4.81
C LEU A 152 1.11 -16.21 -5.98
N HIS A 153 2.13 -15.76 -6.71
CA HIS A 153 2.75 -16.56 -7.79
C HIS A 153 3.39 -17.85 -7.26
N LEU A 154 4.08 -17.79 -6.12
CA LEU A 154 4.71 -18.95 -5.50
C LEU A 154 3.69 -19.96 -5.02
N TYR A 155 2.62 -19.49 -4.37
CA TYR A 155 1.55 -20.32 -3.84
C TYR A 155 0.77 -21.03 -4.94
N GLN A 156 0.58 -20.41 -6.12
CA GLN A 156 0.01 -21.09 -7.29
C GLN A 156 0.79 -22.32 -7.73
N VAL A 157 2.11 -22.32 -7.51
CA VAL A 157 3.00 -23.41 -7.92
C VAL A 157 3.17 -24.44 -6.81
N SER A 158 3.32 -24.02 -5.56
CA SER A 158 3.67 -24.91 -4.44
C SER A 158 2.49 -25.30 -3.55
N SER A 159 1.45 -24.46 -3.47
CA SER A 159 0.27 -24.62 -2.61
C SER A 159 0.60 -24.98 -1.15
N LEU A 160 1.71 -24.46 -0.62
CA LEU A 160 2.14 -24.74 0.75
C LEU A 160 1.36 -23.89 1.76
N GLU A 161 0.84 -24.52 2.82
CA GLU A 161 -0.03 -23.86 3.81
C GLU A 161 0.65 -22.68 4.53
N TYR A 162 1.95 -22.76 4.80
CA TYR A 162 2.65 -21.66 5.46
C TYR A 162 2.70 -20.39 4.59
N LEU A 163 2.71 -20.53 3.26
CA LEU A 163 2.65 -19.38 2.35
C LEU A 163 1.28 -18.71 2.40
N LYS A 164 0.21 -19.49 2.60
CA LYS A 164 -1.14 -18.95 2.82
C LYS A 164 -1.19 -18.10 4.08
N ASN A 165 -0.56 -18.56 5.17
CA ASN A 165 -0.45 -17.76 6.39
C ASN A 165 0.35 -16.47 6.15
N GLU A 166 1.46 -16.54 5.40
CA GLU A 166 2.26 -15.35 5.07
C GLU A 166 1.48 -14.38 4.16
N ILE A 167 0.65 -14.89 3.24
CA ILE A 167 -0.30 -14.11 2.43
C ILE A 167 -1.30 -13.37 3.32
N ILE A 168 -1.89 -14.05 4.31
CA ILE A 168 -2.83 -13.44 5.27
C ILE A 168 -2.13 -12.35 6.07
N GLU A 169 -0.92 -12.60 6.58
CA GLU A 169 -0.15 -11.60 7.34
C GLU A 169 0.18 -10.37 6.49
N CYS A 170 0.63 -10.55 5.24
CA CYS A 170 0.83 -9.44 4.31
C CYS A 170 -0.46 -8.66 4.09
N LEU A 171 -1.56 -9.36 3.86
CA LEU A 171 -2.84 -8.76 3.56
C LEU A 171 -3.39 -7.94 4.72
N ASN A 172 -3.30 -8.46 5.94
CA ASN A 172 -3.70 -7.77 7.16
C ASN A 172 -2.93 -6.46 7.34
N VAL A 173 -1.62 -6.45 7.10
CA VAL A 173 -0.81 -5.23 7.18
C VAL A 173 -1.17 -4.22 6.10
N ILE A 174 -1.38 -4.66 4.86
CA ILE A 174 -1.80 -3.76 3.77
C ILE A 174 -3.16 -3.14 4.10
N ILE A 175 -4.15 -3.95 4.44
CA ILE A 175 -5.51 -3.49 4.80
C ILE A 175 -5.47 -2.54 6.00
N GLY A 176 -4.75 -2.91 7.06
CA GLY A 176 -4.64 -2.08 8.25
C GLY A 176 -4.06 -0.70 7.94
N LYS A 177 -3.13 -0.61 6.98
CA LYS A 177 -2.51 0.65 6.56
C LYS A 177 -3.38 1.51 5.64
N ALA A 178 -4.56 1.06 5.23
CA ALA A 178 -5.48 1.86 4.43
C ALA A 178 -5.81 3.18 5.13
N ARG A 179 -5.91 4.25 4.34
CA ARG A 179 -6.32 5.58 4.75
C ARG A 179 -7.66 5.90 4.13
N PHE A 180 -8.51 6.57 4.90
CA PHE A 180 -9.88 6.87 4.53
C PHE A 180 -10.04 8.39 4.38
N SER A 181 -10.60 8.81 3.25
CA SER A 181 -10.95 10.21 2.98
C SER A 181 -12.40 10.32 2.53
N LYS A 182 -12.86 11.56 2.33
CA LYS A 182 -14.18 11.81 1.71
C LYS A 182 -14.25 11.31 0.27
N GLY A 183 -13.11 11.18 -0.42
CA GLY A 183 -13.05 10.70 -1.80
C GLY A 183 -12.94 9.18 -1.94
N GLY A 184 -12.79 8.44 -0.83
CA GLY A 184 -12.57 7.00 -0.83
C GLY A 184 -11.28 6.58 -0.11
N VAL A 185 -10.74 5.42 -0.49
CA VAL A 185 -9.62 4.74 0.18
C VAL A 185 -8.31 4.92 -0.59
N PHE A 186 -7.20 5.08 0.12
CA PHE A 186 -5.88 5.10 -0.50
C PHE A 186 -4.80 4.59 0.48
N TRP A 187 -3.61 4.35 -0.05
CA TRP A 187 -2.41 4.08 0.75
C TRP A 187 -1.35 5.13 0.44
N ASP A 188 -0.66 5.55 1.48
CA ASP A 188 0.43 6.50 1.38
C ASP A 188 1.47 6.22 2.45
N GLU A 189 2.73 6.47 2.11
CA GLU A 189 3.88 6.26 2.99
C GLU A 189 4.08 7.42 3.94
N ASP A 190 3.82 8.65 3.48
CA ASP A 190 3.99 9.86 4.28
C ASP A 190 2.64 10.35 4.82
N MET A 191 2.55 10.44 6.15
CA MET A 191 1.39 11.02 6.82
C MET A 191 1.20 12.50 6.47
N ASN A 192 2.29 13.18 6.09
CA ASN A 192 2.34 14.60 5.75
C ASN A 192 2.29 14.88 4.25
N SER A 193 2.18 13.85 3.40
CA SER A 193 2.02 14.09 1.96
C SER A 193 0.74 14.90 1.71
N PHE A 194 0.86 15.95 0.89
CA PHE A 194 -0.27 16.78 0.50
C PHE A 194 -1.18 16.08 -0.52
N ALA A 195 -0.64 15.11 -1.27
CA ALA A 195 -1.38 14.37 -2.27
C ALA A 195 -0.94 12.89 -2.27
N PRO A 196 -1.88 11.94 -2.22
CA PRO A 196 -1.51 10.54 -2.24
C PRO A 196 -0.84 10.16 -3.55
N VAL A 197 0.13 9.27 -3.44
CA VAL A 197 0.82 8.69 -4.59
C VAL A 197 -0.14 7.78 -5.34
N MET A 198 -0.38 8.09 -6.62
CA MET A 198 -1.15 7.26 -7.54
C MET A 198 -0.24 6.56 -8.55
N GLY A 199 -0.81 5.63 -9.32
CA GLY A 199 -0.09 4.84 -10.31
C GLY A 199 0.29 3.45 -9.83
N PHE A 200 0.89 2.66 -10.73
CA PHE A 200 1.00 1.21 -10.57
C PHE A 200 2.21 0.77 -9.74
N LEU A 201 3.38 1.39 -9.92
CA LEU A 201 4.58 0.98 -9.17
C LEU A 201 4.55 1.40 -7.71
N LYS A 202 4.34 2.70 -7.48
CA LYS A 202 4.47 3.33 -6.15
C LYS A 202 3.13 3.67 -5.50
N GLY A 203 2.04 3.62 -6.25
CA GLY A 203 0.78 4.19 -5.85
C GLY A 203 -0.35 3.20 -5.59
N ASN A 204 -1.53 3.79 -5.42
CA ASN A 204 -2.77 3.11 -5.07
C ASN A 204 -3.14 1.99 -6.06
N SER A 205 -3.01 2.22 -7.38
CA SER A 205 -3.35 1.23 -8.42
C SER A 205 -2.60 -0.09 -8.31
N GLY A 206 -1.31 -0.08 -7.94
CA GLY A 206 -0.54 -1.33 -7.77
C GLY A 206 -1.02 -2.16 -6.58
N ILE A 207 -1.48 -1.47 -5.53
CA ILE A 207 -2.05 -2.11 -4.34
C ILE A 207 -3.43 -2.67 -4.68
N ILE A 208 -4.29 -1.89 -5.34
CA ILE A 208 -5.59 -2.33 -5.86
C ILE A 208 -5.42 -3.59 -6.71
N PHE A 209 -4.50 -3.55 -7.68
CA PHE A 209 -4.17 -4.68 -8.53
C PHE A 209 -3.82 -5.93 -7.71
N THR A 210 -2.92 -5.80 -6.73
CA THR A 210 -2.53 -6.92 -5.88
C THR A 210 -3.71 -7.49 -5.09
N LEU A 211 -4.56 -6.63 -4.53
CA LEU A 211 -5.77 -7.05 -3.79
C LEU A 211 -6.77 -7.77 -4.70
N LEU A 212 -6.92 -7.33 -5.95
CA LEU A 212 -7.71 -8.02 -6.97
C LEU A 212 -7.11 -9.40 -7.30
N GLU A 213 -5.79 -9.52 -7.41
CA GLU A 213 -5.12 -10.82 -7.62
C GLU A 213 -5.35 -11.78 -6.44
N VAL A 214 -5.36 -11.30 -5.19
CA VAL A 214 -5.77 -12.14 -4.05
C VAL A 214 -7.21 -12.62 -4.22
N GLN A 215 -8.15 -11.72 -4.57
CA GLN A 215 -9.56 -12.07 -4.77
C GLN A 215 -9.77 -13.05 -5.94
N LYS A 216 -8.90 -13.00 -6.95
CA LYS A 216 -8.91 -13.98 -8.04
C LYS A 216 -8.55 -15.37 -7.55
N GLN A 217 -7.64 -15.50 -6.58
CA GLN A 217 -7.18 -16.81 -6.10
C GLN A 217 -7.98 -17.38 -4.94
N PHE A 218 -8.52 -16.52 -4.08
CA PHE A 218 -9.16 -16.92 -2.82
C PHE A 218 -10.61 -16.46 -2.72
N VAL A 219 -11.38 -17.17 -1.91
CA VAL A 219 -12.70 -16.72 -1.44
C VAL A 219 -12.50 -15.91 -0.17
N ILE A 220 -12.92 -14.65 -0.21
CA ILE A 220 -12.96 -13.75 0.94
C ILE A 220 -14.41 -13.34 1.14
N GLU A 221 -15.02 -13.79 2.25
CA GLU A 221 -16.43 -13.53 2.55
C GLU A 221 -16.67 -12.14 3.11
N ASP A 222 -15.66 -11.54 3.75
CA ASP A 222 -15.76 -10.21 4.32
C ASP A 222 -16.08 -9.17 3.23
N LYS A 223 -17.30 -8.62 3.29
CA LYS A 223 -17.80 -7.63 2.33
C LYS A 223 -16.97 -6.34 2.35
N LEU A 224 -16.33 -6.02 3.47
CA LEU A 224 -15.50 -4.84 3.61
C LEU A 224 -14.25 -4.93 2.73
N TYR A 225 -13.75 -6.15 2.47
CA TYR A 225 -12.62 -6.37 1.55
C TYR A 225 -12.91 -5.80 0.16
N LYS A 226 -14.04 -6.21 -0.43
CA LYS A 226 -14.49 -5.74 -1.74
C LYS A 226 -14.77 -4.24 -1.71
N LYS A 227 -15.40 -3.76 -0.62
CA LYS A 227 -15.72 -2.34 -0.45
C LYS A 227 -14.46 -1.47 -0.46
N ILE A 228 -13.38 -1.88 0.22
CA ILE A 228 -12.09 -1.17 0.22
C ILE A 228 -11.52 -1.04 -1.20
N ILE A 229 -11.53 -2.14 -1.96
CA ILE A 229 -11.06 -2.12 -3.36
C ILE A 229 -11.91 -1.14 -4.19
N THR A 230 -13.24 -1.23 -4.09
CA THR A 230 -14.15 -0.35 -4.82
C THR A 230 -13.93 1.12 -4.47
N GLU A 231 -13.82 1.46 -3.19
CA GLU A 231 -13.58 2.83 -2.73
C GLU A 231 -12.20 3.34 -3.10
N ALA A 232 -11.20 2.47 -3.22
CA ALA A 232 -9.89 2.85 -3.69
C ALA A 232 -9.88 3.18 -5.19
N ILE A 233 -10.65 2.45 -5.98
CA ILE A 233 -10.89 2.76 -7.40
C ILE A 233 -11.66 4.08 -7.53
N LEU A 234 -12.73 4.28 -6.74
CA LEU A 234 -13.49 5.53 -6.72
C LEU A 234 -12.61 6.72 -6.35
N PHE A 235 -11.72 6.54 -5.38
CA PHE A 235 -10.74 7.55 -4.99
C PHE A 235 -9.86 7.98 -6.17
N GLU A 236 -9.25 7.04 -6.89
CA GLU A 236 -8.45 7.38 -8.09
C GLU A 236 -9.27 8.00 -9.20
N ASN A 237 -10.54 7.60 -9.36
CA ASN A 237 -11.44 8.20 -10.36
C ASN A 237 -11.77 9.67 -10.07
N THR A 238 -11.60 10.15 -8.83
CA THR A 238 -11.70 11.59 -8.52
C THR A 238 -10.60 12.42 -9.20
N TYR A 239 -9.52 11.77 -9.66
CA TYR A 239 -8.41 12.38 -10.39
C TYR A 239 -8.46 12.10 -11.90
N PHE A 240 -9.51 11.44 -12.39
CA PHE A 240 -9.69 11.21 -13.82
C PHE A 240 -10.23 12.46 -14.51
N SER A 241 -9.60 12.84 -15.63
CA SER A 241 -10.08 13.92 -16.48
C SER A 241 -10.78 13.34 -17.71
N THR A 242 -12.11 13.39 -17.74
CA THR A 242 -12.90 12.94 -18.90
C THR A 242 -12.55 13.69 -20.17
N GLU A 243 -12.32 15.01 -20.08
CA GLU A 243 -11.90 15.85 -21.22
C GLU A 243 -10.61 15.34 -21.88
N LYS A 244 -9.67 14.89 -21.06
CA LYS A 244 -8.36 14.43 -21.52
C LYS A 244 -8.26 12.91 -21.68
N GLY A 245 -9.29 12.16 -21.28
CA GLY A 245 -9.29 10.69 -21.27
C GLY A 245 -8.14 10.06 -20.48
N SER A 246 -7.75 10.64 -19.34
CA SER A 246 -6.52 10.26 -18.63
C SER A 246 -6.54 10.66 -17.16
N TRP A 247 -5.77 9.96 -16.33
CA TRP A 247 -5.60 10.26 -14.90
C TRP A 247 -4.52 11.32 -14.66
N VAL A 248 -4.78 12.18 -13.69
CA VAL A 248 -3.81 13.15 -13.19
C VAL A 248 -2.73 12.45 -12.36
N ASN A 249 -1.48 12.57 -12.78
CA ASN A 249 -0.34 12.07 -12.01
C ASN A 249 0.04 13.05 -10.87
N THR A 250 -0.07 12.59 -9.62
CA THR A 250 0.25 13.38 -8.42
C THR A 250 1.72 13.35 -8.01
N LEU A 251 2.53 12.40 -8.49
CA LEU A 251 3.95 12.28 -8.09
C LEU A 251 4.82 13.45 -8.54
N ASN A 252 4.42 14.13 -9.62
CA ASN A 252 5.14 15.32 -10.09
C ASN A 252 4.96 16.54 -9.18
N CYS A 253 4.01 16.52 -8.25
CA CYS A 253 3.77 17.62 -7.32
C CYS A 253 4.77 17.67 -6.15
N ASP A 254 5.44 16.57 -5.80
CA ASP A 254 6.48 16.61 -4.76
C ASP A 254 7.87 16.77 -5.37
N TYR A 255 8.10 16.14 -6.52
CA TYR A 255 9.43 16.10 -7.16
C TYR A 255 9.89 17.45 -7.73
N TYR A 256 8.96 18.26 -8.26
CA TYR A 256 9.28 19.59 -8.81
C TYR A 256 9.42 20.66 -7.74
N PHE A 257 9.01 20.37 -6.51
CA PHE A 257 8.65 21.39 -5.55
C PHE A 257 9.34 21.22 -4.19
N GLY A 258 10.03 20.10 -3.96
CA GLY A 258 10.80 19.83 -2.74
C GLY A 258 11.84 20.88 -2.35
N ASP A 259 12.35 21.68 -3.30
CA ASP A 259 13.25 22.81 -3.00
C ASP A 259 12.52 24.17 -2.95
N ILE A 260 11.39 24.32 -3.65
CA ILE A 260 10.64 25.59 -3.73
C ILE A 260 9.78 25.80 -2.46
N TYR A 261 9.33 24.72 -1.84
CA TYR A 261 8.32 24.74 -0.76
C TYR A 261 8.88 24.98 0.64
N LYS A 262 10.22 25.11 0.78
CA LYS A 262 10.83 25.60 2.03
C LYS A 262 10.68 27.12 2.24
N THR A 263 10.09 27.83 1.29
CA THR A 263 9.83 29.27 1.44
C THR A 263 8.34 29.51 1.70
N GLU A 264 8.00 29.94 2.91
CA GLU A 264 6.63 30.29 3.37
C GLU A 264 5.92 31.34 2.47
N LYS A 265 6.62 31.98 1.53
CA LYS A 265 6.13 33.10 0.71
C LYS A 265 5.14 32.73 -0.40
N ILE A 266 4.94 31.46 -0.73
CA ILE A 266 4.08 31.06 -1.87
C ILE A 266 2.65 30.73 -1.45
N PHE A 267 2.38 30.48 -0.16
CA PHE A 267 1.05 30.23 0.38
C PHE A 267 0.31 31.52 0.76
N ASN A 268 0.11 32.42 -0.22
CA ASN A 268 -0.98 33.38 -0.10
C ASN A 268 -2.29 32.66 -0.42
N SER A 269 -3.19 32.60 0.56
CA SER A 269 -4.50 31.92 0.53
C SER A 269 -5.46 32.38 -0.58
N THR A 270 -5.06 33.37 -1.38
CA THR A 270 -5.84 33.90 -2.51
C THR A 270 -5.41 33.34 -3.87
N ASN A 271 -4.26 32.66 -3.95
CA ASN A 271 -3.86 31.97 -5.16
C ASN A 271 -4.39 30.55 -5.10
N GLU A 272 -5.53 30.32 -5.75
CA GLU A 272 -5.96 28.99 -6.18
C GLU A 272 -4.87 28.40 -7.10
N PHE A 273 -3.81 27.86 -6.50
CA PHE A 273 -2.84 27.06 -7.22
C PHE A 273 -3.60 25.83 -7.71
N SER A 274 -3.87 25.82 -9.01
CA SER A 274 -4.55 24.71 -9.68
C SER A 274 -3.65 23.48 -9.69
N PHE A 275 -3.67 22.72 -8.58
CA PHE A 275 -3.19 21.33 -8.50
C PHE A 275 -3.73 20.45 -9.65
N LYS A 276 -4.76 20.92 -10.37
CA LYS A 276 -5.36 20.31 -11.57
C LYS A 276 -4.48 20.33 -12.84
N LYS A 277 -3.32 21.00 -12.87
CA LYS A 277 -2.38 20.91 -14.01
C LYS A 277 -1.36 19.78 -13.84
N GLY A 278 -1.79 18.62 -13.36
CA GLY A 278 -0.95 17.42 -13.46
C GLY A 278 -0.66 17.07 -14.91
N ILE A 279 0.52 16.49 -15.14
CA ILE A 279 0.92 16.00 -16.45
C ILE A 279 0.27 14.63 -16.62
N ASN A 280 -0.64 14.53 -17.57
CA ASN A 280 -1.14 13.25 -18.04
C ASN A 280 0.04 12.44 -18.57
N SER A 281 0.16 11.22 -18.09
CA SER A 281 1.24 10.33 -18.50
C SER A 281 0.62 9.04 -18.99
N PRO A 282 0.90 8.58 -20.22
CA PRO A 282 0.44 7.29 -20.68
C PRO A 282 1.32 6.14 -20.15
N PHE A 283 2.30 6.44 -19.29
CA PHE A 283 3.35 5.49 -18.91
C PHE A 283 2.82 4.38 -18.02
N TRP A 284 3.49 3.24 -18.06
CA TRP A 284 3.06 2.04 -17.34
C TRP A 284 3.23 2.19 -15.81
N ASP A 285 4.28 2.88 -15.37
CA ASP A 285 4.64 3.00 -13.95
C ASP A 285 3.73 3.97 -13.20
N LEU A 286 3.52 5.17 -13.75
CA LEU A 286 2.86 6.29 -13.08
C LEU A 286 1.60 6.80 -13.82
N GLY A 287 1.24 6.15 -14.92
CA GLY A 287 0.31 6.66 -15.90
C GLY A 287 -0.84 5.73 -16.22
N ASP A 288 -1.60 6.12 -17.24
CA ASP A 288 -2.89 5.57 -17.62
C ASP A 288 -2.91 4.04 -17.77
N VAL A 289 -1.86 3.49 -18.37
CA VAL A 289 -1.70 2.03 -18.54
C VAL A 289 -1.66 1.32 -17.19
N GLY A 290 -0.94 1.89 -16.23
CA GLY A 290 -0.84 1.34 -14.88
C GLY A 290 -2.19 1.29 -14.18
N PHE A 291 -3.01 2.34 -14.34
CA PHE A 291 -4.37 2.35 -13.83
C PHE A 291 -5.20 1.26 -14.50
N LEU A 292 -5.19 1.18 -15.84
CA LEU A 292 -5.98 0.22 -16.62
C LEU A 292 -5.81 -1.23 -16.18
N ILE A 293 -4.59 -1.65 -15.85
CA ILE A 293 -4.29 -3.02 -15.40
C ILE A 293 -5.10 -3.41 -14.15
N SER A 294 -5.51 -2.42 -13.35
CA SER A 294 -6.30 -2.58 -12.13
C SER A 294 -7.79 -2.28 -12.28
N ARG A 295 -8.31 -2.10 -13.50
CA ARG A 295 -9.70 -1.68 -13.77
C ARG A 295 -10.55 -2.76 -14.41
N SER A 296 -11.86 -2.61 -14.23
CA SER A 296 -12.86 -3.37 -14.99
C SER A 296 -12.96 -2.83 -16.41
N LYS A 297 -13.02 -3.73 -17.39
CA LYS A 297 -13.19 -3.40 -18.81
C LYS A 297 -14.51 -2.67 -19.11
N ASP A 298 -15.51 -2.83 -18.24
CA ASP A 298 -16.84 -2.24 -18.44
C ASP A 298 -16.92 -0.77 -18.05
N SER A 299 -15.90 -0.23 -17.37
CA SER A 299 -15.89 1.17 -16.90
C SER A 299 -15.76 2.16 -18.08
N ASN A 300 -16.36 3.35 -17.93
CA ASN A 300 -16.26 4.39 -18.96
C ASN A 300 -14.84 4.95 -19.06
N GLU A 301 -14.16 5.11 -17.92
CA GLU A 301 -12.77 5.54 -17.84
C GLU A 301 -11.86 4.57 -18.58
N TYR A 302 -12.07 3.26 -18.43
CA TYR A 302 -11.32 2.22 -19.13
C TYR A 302 -11.39 2.42 -20.65
N LYS A 303 -12.61 2.56 -21.19
CA LYS A 303 -12.84 2.70 -22.64
C LYS A 303 -12.17 3.95 -23.21
N LEU A 304 -12.37 5.10 -22.56
CA LEU A 304 -11.78 6.38 -22.99
C LEU A 304 -10.25 6.33 -23.05
N VAL A 305 -9.63 5.64 -22.09
CA VAL A 305 -8.18 5.54 -22.01
C VAL A 305 -7.63 4.58 -23.06
N ILE A 306 -8.30 3.45 -23.30
CA ILE A 306 -7.89 2.51 -24.35
C ILE A 306 -7.85 3.17 -25.74
N ASP A 307 -8.85 3.99 -26.07
CA ASP A 307 -8.87 4.74 -27.33
C ASP A 307 -7.70 5.72 -27.45
N SER A 308 -7.40 6.44 -26.36
CA SER A 308 -6.28 7.38 -26.29
C SER A 308 -4.93 6.66 -26.45
N LEU A 309 -4.75 5.51 -25.80
CA LEU A 309 -3.52 4.74 -25.85
C LEU A 309 -3.31 4.05 -27.20
N ASN A 310 -4.37 3.52 -27.84
CA ASN A 310 -4.26 2.99 -29.20
C ASN A 310 -3.88 4.11 -30.18
N THR A 311 -4.51 5.29 -30.07
CA THR A 311 -4.13 6.47 -30.88
C THR A 311 -2.66 6.86 -30.66
N LEU A 312 -2.17 6.79 -29.42
CA LEU A 312 -0.76 7.04 -29.10
C LEU A 312 0.17 6.02 -29.78
N VAL A 313 -0.17 4.73 -29.75
CA VAL A 313 0.59 3.67 -30.42
C VAL A 313 0.57 3.87 -31.93
N GLU A 314 -0.59 4.19 -32.53
CA GLU A 314 -0.70 4.46 -33.96
C GLU A 314 0.18 5.62 -34.40
N ASN A 315 0.07 6.76 -33.72
CA ASN A 315 0.88 7.95 -33.99
C ASN A 315 2.37 7.64 -33.87
N TYR A 316 2.75 6.81 -32.90
CA TYR A 316 4.13 6.37 -32.75
C TYR A 316 4.60 5.53 -33.95
N LEU A 317 3.78 4.57 -34.40
CA LEU A 317 4.11 3.70 -35.54
C LEU A 317 4.17 4.48 -36.88
N GLN A 318 3.42 5.57 -37.01
CA GLN A 318 3.40 6.41 -38.22
C GLN A 318 4.59 7.40 -38.30
N GLN A 319 5.27 7.70 -37.19
CA GLN A 319 6.41 8.62 -37.17
C GLN A 319 7.68 7.97 -37.75
N THR A 320 7.79 7.96 -39.09
CA THR A 320 8.88 7.31 -39.84
C THR A 320 10.26 7.95 -39.69
N HIS A 321 10.38 9.17 -39.15
CA HIS A 321 11.60 9.98 -39.25
C HIS A 321 12.24 10.41 -37.91
N THR A 322 11.56 10.23 -36.79
CA THR A 322 12.11 10.53 -35.46
C THR A 322 11.80 9.36 -34.55
N HIS A 323 12.62 8.31 -34.64
CA HIS A 323 12.41 7.13 -33.82
C HIS A 323 12.76 7.43 -32.36
N SER A 324 11.80 8.01 -31.64
CA SER A 324 11.95 8.28 -30.21
C SER A 324 12.21 6.97 -29.46
N GLN A 325 13.09 7.03 -28.45
CA GLN A 325 13.55 5.87 -27.70
C GLN A 325 12.38 5.04 -27.14
N ILE A 326 12.39 3.74 -27.41
CA ILE A 326 11.41 2.80 -26.84
C ILE A 326 11.93 2.28 -25.51
N GLU A 327 11.39 2.85 -24.45
CA GLU A 327 11.59 2.38 -23.09
C GLU A 327 10.38 1.56 -22.65
N LEU A 328 10.63 0.57 -21.80
CA LEU A 328 9.64 -0.36 -21.30
C LEU A 328 8.69 0.28 -20.29
N ASN A 329 9.11 1.31 -19.53
CA ASN A 329 8.17 2.11 -18.72
C ASN A 329 7.32 3.08 -19.58
N LYS A 330 7.76 3.41 -20.80
CA LYS A 330 7.06 4.34 -21.71
C LYS A 330 6.24 3.56 -22.75
N ILE A 331 6.44 3.88 -24.04
CA ILE A 331 5.67 3.31 -25.14
C ILE A 331 5.79 1.78 -25.22
N GLY A 332 6.93 1.21 -24.83
CA GLY A 332 7.09 -0.25 -24.78
C GLY A 332 6.13 -0.90 -23.78
N GLY A 333 5.94 -0.26 -22.63
CA GLY A 333 5.00 -0.68 -21.59
C GLY A 333 3.55 -0.52 -22.00
N VAL A 334 3.22 0.55 -22.75
CA VAL A 334 1.89 0.74 -23.35
C VAL A 334 1.56 -0.42 -24.29
N ILE A 335 2.44 -0.67 -25.27
CA ILE A 335 2.23 -1.69 -26.32
C ILE A 335 2.00 -3.07 -25.70
N ILE A 336 2.90 -3.51 -24.81
CA ILE A 336 2.80 -4.85 -24.22
C ILE A 336 1.64 -4.99 -23.25
N SER A 337 1.25 -3.93 -22.54
CA SER A 337 0.10 -3.98 -21.62
C SER A 337 -1.21 -4.02 -22.40
N LEU A 338 -1.38 -3.19 -23.44
CA LEU A 338 -2.54 -3.28 -24.33
C LEU A 338 -2.63 -4.66 -24.99
N TYR A 339 -1.48 -5.20 -25.45
CA TYR A 339 -1.42 -6.53 -26.02
C TYR A 339 -1.86 -7.59 -25.00
N ALA A 340 -1.33 -7.52 -23.78
CA ALA A 340 -1.67 -8.45 -22.71
C ALA A 340 -3.15 -8.37 -22.29
N LEU A 341 -3.74 -7.19 -22.33
CA LEU A 341 -5.16 -6.98 -22.05
C LEU A 341 -6.07 -7.40 -23.21
N GLY A 342 -5.51 -7.68 -24.39
CA GLY A 342 -6.28 -7.94 -25.62
C GLY A 342 -6.97 -6.70 -26.19
N GLU A 343 -6.44 -5.52 -25.87
CA GLU A 343 -6.98 -4.20 -26.26
C GLU A 343 -6.12 -3.48 -27.29
N LEU A 344 -5.00 -4.07 -27.68
CA LEU A 344 -4.19 -3.56 -28.78
C LEU A 344 -4.98 -3.77 -30.07
N SER A 345 -5.26 -2.69 -30.81
CA SER A 345 -6.12 -2.75 -32.00
C SER A 345 -5.74 -3.88 -32.97
N VAL A 346 -6.74 -4.61 -33.46
CA VAL A 346 -6.59 -5.81 -34.32
C VAL A 346 -5.92 -5.47 -35.65
N ASP A 347 -6.01 -4.22 -36.08
CA ASP A 347 -5.42 -3.75 -37.35
C ASP A 347 -3.88 -3.65 -37.29
N TYR A 348 -3.27 -3.76 -36.11
CA TYR A 348 -1.81 -3.72 -36.01
C TYR A 348 -1.18 -5.05 -36.42
N ASN A 349 -0.33 -4.98 -37.46
CA ASN A 349 0.59 -6.06 -37.75
C ASN A 349 1.69 -6.11 -36.67
N LEU A 350 1.67 -7.12 -35.81
CA LEU A 350 2.71 -7.31 -34.77
C LEU A 350 4.12 -7.33 -35.37
N ASP A 351 4.30 -7.84 -36.58
CA ASP A 351 5.60 -7.85 -37.23
C ASP A 351 6.07 -6.43 -37.59
N LEU A 352 5.14 -5.54 -37.96
CA LEU A 352 5.43 -4.11 -38.16
C LEU A 352 5.81 -3.44 -36.84
N ILE A 353 5.07 -3.70 -35.75
CA ILE A 353 5.42 -3.16 -34.43
C ILE A 353 6.82 -3.61 -34.04
N ILE A 354 7.14 -4.90 -34.17
CA ILE A 354 8.44 -5.45 -33.80
C ILE A 354 9.55 -4.87 -34.70
N ASP A 355 9.30 -4.70 -35.99
CA ASP A 355 10.26 -4.08 -36.92
C ASP A 355 10.53 -2.61 -36.56
N THR A 356 9.48 -1.83 -36.29
CA THR A 356 9.60 -0.44 -35.80
C THR A 356 10.37 -0.38 -34.49
N ILE A 357 10.06 -1.28 -33.53
CA ILE A 357 10.81 -1.35 -32.28
C ILE A 357 12.28 -1.67 -32.57
N SER A 358 12.56 -2.69 -33.39
CA SER A 358 13.93 -3.10 -33.71
C SER A 358 14.75 -1.98 -34.34
N LYS A 359 14.13 -1.16 -35.21
CA LYS A 359 14.76 -0.03 -35.89
C LYS A 359 14.84 1.25 -35.05
N SER A 360 14.06 1.35 -33.97
CA SER A 360 14.13 2.52 -33.09
C SER A 360 15.55 2.72 -32.57
N ASP A 361 15.94 3.99 -32.38
CA ASP A 361 17.32 4.33 -32.08
C ASP A 361 17.83 3.56 -30.85
N THR A 362 19.05 3.02 -30.97
CA THR A 362 19.72 2.27 -29.91
C THR A 362 20.54 3.18 -29.01
N ALA A 363 20.76 4.44 -29.39
CA ALA A 363 21.49 5.41 -28.60
C ALA A 363 20.75 5.64 -27.26
N SER A 364 21.21 4.94 -26.23
CA SER A 364 20.59 4.93 -24.91
C SER A 364 20.73 6.29 -24.24
N SER A 365 19.59 6.93 -23.97
CA SER A 365 19.44 8.11 -23.13
C SER A 365 20.17 9.36 -23.64
N HIS A 366 19.42 10.43 -23.89
CA HIS A 366 19.93 11.80 -24.09
C HIS A 366 20.83 12.32 -22.94
N TYR A 367 21.06 11.52 -21.91
CA TYR A 367 21.74 11.89 -20.69
C TYR A 367 23.21 11.48 -20.65
N LEU A 368 23.66 10.61 -21.55
CA LEU A 368 25.05 10.19 -21.61
C LEU A 368 25.63 10.52 -22.99
N ASN A 369 26.55 11.49 -23.03
CA ASN A 369 27.42 11.74 -24.18
C ASN A 369 28.45 10.62 -24.42
N GLU A 370 28.26 9.44 -23.81
CA GLU A 370 29.23 8.35 -23.78
C GLU A 370 28.64 7.10 -24.46
N HIS A 371 29.50 6.36 -25.15
CA HIS A 371 29.21 5.12 -25.89
C HIS A 371 28.80 3.92 -25.01
N ILE A 372 28.21 4.15 -23.83
CA ILE A 372 27.89 3.11 -22.86
C ILE A 372 26.44 2.69 -23.03
N SER A 373 26.22 1.40 -23.21
CA SER A 373 24.88 0.81 -23.31
C SER A 373 24.20 0.78 -21.94
N ASP A 374 23.04 1.41 -21.81
CA ASP A 374 22.19 1.21 -20.63
C ASP A 374 21.55 -0.18 -20.66
N LEU A 375 22.00 -1.08 -19.79
CA LEU A 375 21.44 -2.42 -19.63
C LEU A 375 20.25 -2.48 -18.65
N SER A 376 19.75 -1.34 -18.15
CA SER A 376 18.58 -1.33 -17.28
C SER A 376 17.36 -1.95 -17.98
N PHE A 377 16.52 -2.64 -17.21
CA PHE A 377 15.38 -3.36 -17.78
C PHE A 377 14.26 -2.41 -18.20
N PHE A 378 13.98 -1.35 -17.45
CA PHE A 378 12.87 -0.46 -17.80
C PHE A 378 13.24 0.64 -18.80
N LYS A 379 14.47 1.15 -18.74
CA LYS A 379 14.90 2.31 -19.54
C LYS A 379 15.95 1.97 -20.59
N GLY A 380 16.60 0.82 -20.44
CA GLY A 380 17.71 0.39 -21.26
C GLY A 380 17.34 -0.57 -22.38
N ILE A 381 18.36 -1.03 -23.10
CA ILE A 381 18.23 -1.89 -24.28
C ILE A 381 17.73 -3.30 -23.94
N VAL A 382 17.89 -3.74 -22.69
CA VAL A 382 17.42 -5.04 -22.21
C VAL A 382 15.88 -5.12 -22.21
N GLY A 383 15.20 -4.06 -21.76
CA GLY A 383 13.74 -3.97 -21.82
C GLY A 383 13.18 -4.03 -23.22
N LYS A 384 13.85 -3.33 -24.15
CA LYS A 384 13.52 -3.36 -25.57
C LYS A 384 13.65 -4.77 -26.17
N GLY A 385 14.74 -5.48 -25.85
CA GLY A 385 14.92 -6.87 -26.26
C GLY A 385 13.86 -7.80 -25.68
N TYR A 386 13.54 -7.63 -24.40
CA TYR A 386 12.48 -8.39 -23.73
C TYR A 386 11.11 -8.17 -24.39
N LEU A 387 10.76 -6.91 -24.68
CA LEU A 387 9.53 -6.53 -25.38
C LEU A 387 9.40 -7.23 -26.75
N ILE A 388 10.45 -7.16 -27.58
CA ILE A 388 10.47 -7.81 -28.90
C ILE A 388 10.19 -9.30 -28.78
N LEU A 389 10.87 -9.98 -27.85
CA LEU A 389 10.71 -11.42 -27.66
C LEU A 389 9.30 -11.77 -27.17
N LYS A 390 8.72 -10.98 -26.26
CA LYS A 390 7.38 -11.21 -25.74
C LYS A 390 6.29 -11.04 -26.79
N LEU A 391 6.39 -10.00 -27.63
CA LEU A 391 5.47 -9.82 -28.75
C LEU A 391 5.57 -10.98 -29.75
N LYS A 392 6.79 -11.48 -30.01
CA LYS A 392 7.02 -12.62 -30.90
C LYS A 392 6.45 -13.94 -30.34
N GLU A 393 6.56 -14.17 -29.03
CA GLU A 393 5.96 -15.33 -28.37
C GLU A 393 4.43 -15.34 -28.45
N ARG A 394 3.82 -14.20 -28.80
CA ARG A 394 2.37 -13.98 -28.72
C ARG A 394 1.81 -14.35 -27.34
N ASN A 395 2.64 -14.17 -26.31
CA ASN A 395 2.34 -14.56 -24.96
C ASN A 395 2.02 -13.31 -24.14
N ILE A 396 0.87 -13.35 -23.49
CA ILE A 396 0.30 -12.29 -22.67
C ILE A 396 1.03 -12.17 -21.31
N SER A 397 1.70 -13.23 -20.86
CA SER A 397 2.40 -13.26 -19.57
C SER A 397 3.67 -12.42 -19.60
N SER A 398 3.66 -11.31 -18.87
CA SER A 398 4.79 -10.39 -18.75
C SER A 398 4.94 -9.91 -17.31
N VAL A 399 6.18 -9.56 -16.93
CA VAL A 399 6.47 -8.90 -15.65
C VAL A 399 5.76 -7.54 -15.51
N LEU A 400 5.32 -6.93 -16.61
CA LEU A 400 4.58 -5.65 -16.61
C LEU A 400 3.08 -5.84 -16.36
N THR A 401 2.57 -7.02 -16.69
CA THR A 401 1.20 -7.45 -16.45
C THR A 401 1.26 -8.76 -15.68
N PRO A 402 1.79 -8.74 -14.42
CA PRO A 402 2.12 -9.95 -13.66
C PRO A 402 0.86 -10.60 -13.07
N PHE A 403 -0.18 -10.75 -13.88
CA PHE A 403 -1.41 -11.44 -13.55
C PHE A 403 -1.08 -12.83 -13.03
N THR A 404 -1.73 -13.19 -11.94
CA THR A 404 -1.72 -14.53 -11.44
C THR A 404 -2.73 -15.35 -12.26
N GLY A 405 -2.43 -16.63 -12.50
CA GLY A 405 -3.33 -17.49 -13.28
C GLY A 405 -4.69 -17.66 -12.59
N GLU A 406 -5.73 -18.03 -13.32
CA GLU A 406 -6.98 -18.49 -12.68
C GLU A 406 -6.75 -19.85 -12.02
N ARG A 407 -7.11 -19.99 -10.73
CA ARG A 407 -7.13 -21.31 -10.08
C ARG A 407 -8.38 -22.04 -10.56
N LYS A 408 -8.20 -23.10 -11.35
CA LYS A 408 -9.29 -23.71 -12.13
C LYS A 408 -10.30 -24.53 -11.34
N GLU A 409 -10.00 -25.01 -10.13
CA GLU A 409 -10.84 -26.08 -9.57
C GLU A 409 -11.38 -25.84 -8.16
N GLN A 410 -10.65 -25.24 -7.22
CA GLN A 410 -11.19 -24.89 -5.89
C GLN A 410 -10.46 -23.66 -5.31
N LYS A 411 -11.16 -22.52 -5.23
CA LYS A 411 -10.64 -21.37 -4.49
C LYS A 411 -10.67 -21.68 -3.00
N GLU A 412 -9.57 -21.48 -2.32
CA GLU A 412 -9.50 -21.63 -0.88
C GLU A 412 -10.07 -20.40 -0.17
N PHE A 413 -10.62 -20.62 1.02
CA PHE A 413 -11.05 -19.54 1.89
C PHE A 413 -9.84 -18.87 2.56
N LEU A 414 -9.84 -17.55 2.58
CA LEU A 414 -9.01 -16.75 3.48
C LEU A 414 -9.92 -16.11 4.51
N ASP A 415 -9.74 -16.53 5.76
CA ASP A 415 -10.43 -15.96 6.90
C ASP A 415 -9.71 -14.69 7.36
N ILE A 416 -10.31 -13.54 7.08
CA ILE A 416 -9.76 -12.22 7.38
C ILE A 416 -10.89 -11.36 7.93
N ASP A 417 -10.69 -10.82 9.13
CA ASP A 417 -11.53 -9.74 9.67
C ASP A 417 -10.92 -8.39 9.29
N VAL A 418 -11.36 -7.87 8.15
CA VAL A 418 -10.84 -6.63 7.55
C VAL A 418 -11.01 -5.45 8.50
N TRP A 419 -12.13 -5.43 9.23
CA TRP A 419 -12.44 -4.37 10.19
C TRP A 419 -11.50 -4.41 11.40
N ALA A 420 -11.28 -5.60 11.96
CA ALA A 420 -10.35 -5.77 13.07
C ALA A 420 -8.95 -5.27 12.72
N GLU A 421 -8.45 -5.56 11.52
CA GLU A 421 -7.12 -5.12 11.09
C GLU A 421 -7.02 -3.61 10.82
N ILE A 422 -8.06 -2.99 10.25
CA ILE A 422 -8.15 -1.53 10.15
C ILE A 422 -8.11 -0.91 11.54
N LEU A 423 -9.02 -1.35 12.42
CA LEU A 423 -9.13 -0.82 13.77
C LEU A 423 -7.80 -0.99 14.52
N LYS A 424 -7.14 -2.15 14.34
CA LYS A 424 -5.84 -2.47 14.93
C LYS A 424 -4.78 -1.46 14.56
N CYS A 425 -4.63 -1.19 13.27
CA CYS A 425 -3.64 -0.24 12.81
C CYS A 425 -3.95 1.20 13.26
N GLN A 426 -5.21 1.63 13.18
CA GLN A 426 -5.60 2.99 13.57
C GLN A 426 -5.39 3.24 15.07
N LEU A 427 -5.74 2.28 15.92
CA LEU A 427 -5.52 2.36 17.35
C LEU A 427 -4.03 2.29 17.72
N ASN A 428 -3.22 1.50 17.02
CA ASN A 428 -1.77 1.51 17.21
C ASN A 428 -1.17 2.89 16.90
N LYS A 429 -1.59 3.54 15.80
CA LYS A 429 -1.18 4.92 15.48
C LYS A 429 -1.57 5.90 16.59
N LEU A 430 -2.78 5.78 17.14
CA LEU A 430 -3.23 6.59 18.27
C LEU A 430 -2.41 6.30 19.53
N SER A 431 -2.12 5.04 19.85
CA SER A 431 -1.37 4.65 21.05
C SER A 431 0.04 5.24 21.06
N ILE A 432 0.71 5.28 19.90
CA ILE A 432 2.04 5.90 19.72
C ILE A 432 1.95 7.41 20.01
N ASN A 433 0.91 8.06 19.50
CA ASN A 433 0.72 9.50 19.67
C ASN A 433 0.29 9.88 21.10
N PHE A 434 -0.44 9.01 21.80
CA PHE A 434 -1.07 9.32 23.09
C PHE A 434 -0.50 8.54 24.29
N LYS A 435 0.56 7.74 24.11
CA LYS A 435 1.18 6.88 25.15
C LYS A 435 0.16 6.05 25.94
N ILE A 436 -0.82 5.46 25.25
CA ILE A 436 -1.87 4.65 25.87
C ILE A 436 -1.31 3.26 26.22
N ASN A 437 -1.45 2.81 27.48
CA ASN A 437 -1.01 1.47 27.88
C ASN A 437 -1.89 0.37 27.24
N LYS A 438 -1.28 -0.76 26.87
CA LYS A 438 -1.89 -1.88 26.13
C LYS A 438 -3.27 -2.37 26.64
N PRO A 439 -3.51 -2.57 27.96
CA PRO A 439 -4.83 -3.04 28.44
C PRO A 439 -5.97 -2.04 28.18
N LYS A 440 -5.66 -0.74 28.12
CA LYS A 440 -6.66 0.28 27.77
C LYS A 440 -6.97 0.24 26.27
N LEU A 441 -6.02 -0.18 25.43
CA LEU A 441 -6.22 -0.29 23.99
C LEU A 441 -7.21 -1.41 23.66
N GLU A 442 -7.08 -2.58 24.31
CA GLU A 442 -8.02 -3.72 24.21
C GLU A 442 -9.46 -3.30 24.54
N LEU A 443 -9.66 -2.55 25.62
CA LEU A 443 -10.98 -2.00 25.96
C LEU A 443 -11.51 -1.00 24.89
N PHE A 444 -10.63 -0.22 24.29
CA PHE A 444 -11.01 0.68 23.18
C PHE A 444 -11.42 -0.12 21.93
N TYR A 445 -10.78 -1.27 21.65
CA TYR A 445 -11.17 -2.14 20.54
C TYR A 445 -12.62 -2.61 20.68
N ASP A 446 -12.97 -3.20 21.82
CA ASP A 446 -14.30 -3.78 22.05
C ASP A 446 -15.40 -2.73 21.93
N LEU A 447 -15.18 -1.54 22.50
CA LEU A 447 -16.12 -0.42 22.38
C LEU A 447 -16.25 0.05 20.93
N PHE A 448 -15.13 0.17 20.19
CA PHE A 448 -15.21 0.64 18.81
C PHE A 448 -15.87 -0.37 17.88
N ASP A 449 -15.59 -1.65 18.09
CA ASP A 449 -16.16 -2.74 17.30
C ASP A 449 -17.68 -2.79 17.43
N VAL A 450 -18.19 -2.74 18.67
CA VAL A 450 -19.63 -2.79 18.95
C VAL A 450 -20.37 -1.56 18.41
N PHE A 451 -19.81 -0.36 18.58
CA PHE A 451 -20.56 0.86 18.25
C PHE A 451 -20.39 1.34 16.82
N PHE A 452 -19.25 1.07 16.17
CA PHE A 452 -18.92 1.72 14.90
C PHE A 452 -18.77 0.76 13.72
N LYS A 453 -18.69 -0.56 13.91
CA LYS A 453 -18.54 -1.49 12.77
C LYS A 453 -19.69 -1.36 11.78
N GLN A 454 -20.93 -1.42 12.26
CA GLN A 454 -22.10 -1.31 11.41
C GLN A 454 -22.25 0.10 10.81
N GLU A 455 -22.02 1.16 11.61
CA GLU A 455 -22.04 2.54 11.12
C GLU A 455 -20.98 2.78 10.04
N PHE A 456 -19.79 2.20 10.17
CA PHE A 456 -18.70 2.29 9.20
C PHE A 456 -19.02 1.54 7.89
N ILE A 457 -19.67 0.37 8.01
CA ILE A 457 -20.14 -0.41 6.87
C ILE A 457 -21.26 0.32 6.11
N GLU A 458 -22.21 0.94 6.83
CA GLU A 458 -23.40 1.55 6.23
C GLU A 458 -23.17 3.00 5.74
N ASN A 459 -22.41 3.83 6.47
CA ASN A 459 -22.25 5.27 6.18
C ASN A 459 -21.05 5.64 5.29
N GLN A 460 -20.72 4.79 4.32
CA GLN A 460 -19.83 5.12 3.18
C GLN A 460 -18.46 5.76 3.52
N PHE A 461 -17.75 5.32 4.58
CA PHE A 461 -16.40 5.82 4.99
C PHE A 461 -16.29 7.32 5.32
N LEU A 462 -17.28 8.15 4.97
CA LEU A 462 -17.34 9.59 5.17
C LEU A 462 -17.23 9.96 6.66
N GLN A 463 -17.64 9.04 7.53
CA GLN A 463 -17.60 9.19 8.97
C GLN A 463 -16.24 8.81 9.60
N ALA A 464 -15.35 8.10 8.90
CA ALA A 464 -14.09 7.63 9.49
C ALA A 464 -13.11 8.78 9.81
N SER A 465 -12.99 9.76 8.90
CA SER A 465 -12.22 10.99 9.14
C SER A 465 -12.86 11.85 10.22
N LEU A 466 -14.19 11.89 10.29
CA LEU A 466 -14.95 12.51 11.37
C LEU A 466 -14.75 11.80 12.71
N ILE A 467 -14.62 10.47 12.73
CA ILE A 467 -14.32 9.67 13.92
C ILE A 467 -12.89 9.95 14.37
N GLU A 468 -11.92 9.97 13.46
CA GLU A 468 -10.53 10.35 13.77
C GLU A 468 -10.44 11.79 14.30
N GLU A 469 -11.13 12.75 13.66
CA GLU A 469 -11.23 14.13 14.14
C GLU A 469 -11.98 14.22 15.48
N LYS A 470 -13.06 13.47 15.69
CA LYS A 470 -13.77 13.40 16.97
C LYS A 470 -12.88 12.84 18.07
N ILE A 471 -12.08 11.81 17.78
CA ILE A 471 -11.09 11.23 18.70
C ILE A 471 -10.00 12.26 18.99
N LYS A 472 -9.38 12.84 17.95
CA LYS A 472 -8.36 13.89 18.09
C LYS A 472 -8.90 15.10 18.86
N PHE A 473 -10.11 15.56 18.58
CA PHE A 473 -10.77 16.65 19.29
C PHE A 473 -11.02 16.30 20.76
N ARG A 474 -11.51 15.10 21.06
CA ARG A 474 -11.68 14.62 22.44
C ARG A 474 -10.36 14.47 23.19
N LEU A 475 -9.25 14.21 22.49
CA LEU A 475 -7.93 14.10 23.09
C LEU A 475 -7.24 15.48 23.24
N ARG A 476 -7.38 16.38 22.27
CA ARG A 476 -6.90 17.78 22.36
C ARG A 476 -7.64 18.57 23.43
N SER A 477 -8.96 18.40 23.53
CA SER A 477 -9.75 19.01 24.61
C SER A 477 -9.37 18.47 26.00
N LYS A 478 -8.71 17.31 26.09
CA LYS A 478 -8.08 16.82 27.33
C LYS A 478 -6.73 17.49 27.60
N GLU A 479 -5.88 17.68 26.59
CA GLU A 479 -4.61 18.41 26.72
C GLU A 479 -4.83 19.89 27.04
N GLU A 480 -5.78 20.56 26.38
CA GLU A 480 -6.13 21.96 26.65
C GLU A 480 -6.77 22.11 28.03
N ASN A 481 -7.65 21.18 28.46
CA ASN A 481 -8.13 21.16 29.85
C ASN A 481 -7.00 20.90 30.85
N TRP A 482 -6.03 20.03 30.52
CA TRP A 482 -4.88 19.76 31.37
C TRP A 482 -3.96 20.99 31.51
N LEU A 483 -3.69 21.70 30.40
CA LEU A 483 -2.94 22.95 30.38
C LEU A 483 -3.69 24.08 31.09
N TYR A 484 -5.02 24.16 30.95
CA TYR A 484 -5.88 25.11 31.65
C TYR A 484 -5.90 24.85 33.16
N VAL A 485 -6.00 23.59 33.58
CA VAL A 485 -5.91 23.17 34.99
C VAL A 485 -4.52 23.48 35.56
N MET A 486 -3.44 23.21 34.82
CA MET A 486 -2.06 23.55 35.23
C MET A 486 -1.81 25.06 35.31
N ALA A 487 -2.39 25.84 34.39
CA ALA A 487 -2.32 27.30 34.42
C ALA A 487 -3.06 27.87 35.63
N ASN A 488 -4.25 27.36 35.94
CA ASN A 488 -4.99 27.74 37.15
C ASN A 488 -4.29 27.28 38.45
N TYR A 489 -3.64 26.12 38.43
CA TYR A 489 -2.85 25.65 39.58
C TYR A 489 -1.62 26.53 39.84
N LYS A 490 -0.91 26.95 38.78
CA LYS A 490 0.19 27.93 38.89
C LYS A 490 -0.31 29.29 39.39
N LYS A 491 -1.45 29.76 38.87
CA LYS A 491 -2.07 31.03 39.27
C LYS A 491 -2.52 31.02 40.74
N ASN A 492 -3.03 29.90 41.23
CA ASN A 492 -3.44 29.72 42.63
C ASN A 492 -2.27 29.41 43.57
N SER A 493 -1.17 28.81 43.08
CA SER A 493 0.04 28.57 43.89
C SER A 493 0.86 29.82 44.21
N GLN A 494 0.59 30.95 43.54
CA GLN A 494 1.23 32.24 43.80
C GLN A 494 0.46 33.14 44.78
N GLN A 495 -0.67 32.68 45.33
CA GLN A 495 -1.39 33.34 46.42
C GLN A 495 -1.39 32.47 47.71
N ASN A 496 -0.27 32.52 48.44
CA ASN A 496 -0.15 32.55 49.91
C ASN A 496 -1.01 31.61 50.81
N PHE A 497 -0.41 30.55 51.38
CA PHE A 497 0.14 30.42 52.76
C PHE A 497 0.02 29.02 53.42
N LYS A 498 1.01 28.75 54.30
CA LYS A 498 1.23 27.59 55.20
C LYS A 498 -0.04 26.82 55.66
N LEU A 499 -0.05 25.52 55.42
CA LEU A 499 -0.63 24.51 56.32
C LEU A 499 0.27 23.27 56.36
N LYS A 500 0.70 22.90 57.57
CA LYS A 500 1.31 21.61 57.90
C LYS A 500 0.21 20.56 57.95
N SER A 501 0.34 19.48 57.20
CA SER A 501 0.14 18.10 57.66
C SER A 501 0.31 17.14 56.48
N ASN A 502 0.88 15.99 56.79
CA ASN A 502 1.25 14.93 55.87
C ASN A 502 0.02 14.32 55.21
N GLU A 503 -0.04 14.33 53.89
CA GLU A 503 -0.54 13.19 53.12
C GLU A 503 -0.04 13.28 51.67
N LYS A 504 0.77 12.30 51.28
CA LYS A 504 1.21 12.09 49.88
C LYS A 504 -0.01 11.62 49.08
N ILE A 505 -0.73 12.55 48.45
CA ILE A 505 -1.67 12.18 47.39
C ILE A 505 -0.85 11.79 46.15
N LYS A 506 -0.80 10.48 45.89
CA LYS A 506 -0.26 9.91 44.66
C LYS A 506 -1.11 10.39 43.47
N ARG A 507 -0.43 10.94 42.46
CA ARG A 507 -0.96 11.22 41.12
C ARG A 507 -1.68 10.00 40.56
N LYS A 508 -2.91 10.18 40.06
CA LYS A 508 -3.55 9.28 39.09
C LYS A 508 -4.46 10.10 38.17
N ASP A 509 -4.08 10.13 36.89
CA ASP A 509 -4.91 10.59 35.78
C ASP A 509 -6.01 9.56 35.50
N ASN A 510 -7.29 9.97 35.47
CA ASN A 510 -8.37 9.50 34.57
C ASN A 510 -9.67 10.27 34.89
N LEU A 511 -10.32 10.83 33.87
CA LEU A 511 -11.60 11.56 33.94
C LEU A 511 -12.42 11.22 32.68
N PHE A 512 -13.68 10.82 32.88
CA PHE A 512 -14.71 10.81 31.82
C PHE A 512 -16.08 11.34 32.27
N THR A 513 -16.17 11.95 33.46
CA THR A 513 -17.42 12.57 33.93
C THR A 513 -17.10 13.64 34.97
N PHE A 514 -17.62 14.86 34.80
CA PHE A 514 -17.52 15.90 35.82
C PHE A 514 -18.83 15.95 36.61
N PHE A 515 -18.72 15.79 37.92
CA PHE A 515 -19.78 16.09 38.87
C PHE A 515 -19.54 17.47 39.43
N ASP A 516 -20.53 18.34 39.28
CA ASP A 516 -20.46 19.69 39.82
C ASP A 516 -21.75 20.02 40.57
N LYS A 517 -21.61 20.85 41.61
CA LYS A 517 -22.73 21.30 42.42
C LYS A 517 -22.92 22.79 42.17
N ILE A 518 -23.94 23.12 41.40
CA ILE A 518 -24.28 24.50 41.02
C ILE A 518 -25.60 24.84 41.71
N ASP A 519 -25.64 25.93 42.48
CA ASP A 519 -26.84 26.40 43.18
C ASP A 519 -27.57 25.31 43.99
N ASN A 520 -26.80 24.55 44.78
CA ASN A 520 -27.25 23.43 45.60
C ASN A 520 -27.85 22.21 44.87
N LYS A 521 -27.78 22.17 43.54
CA LYS A 521 -28.24 21.05 42.72
C LYS A 521 -27.05 20.31 42.11
N ASN A 522 -27.15 18.99 42.03
CA ASN A 522 -26.09 18.14 41.48
C ASN A 522 -26.30 18.00 39.96
N TYR A 523 -25.23 18.18 39.19
CA TYR A 523 -25.26 18.04 37.74
C TYR A 523 -24.21 17.04 37.27
N ILE A 524 -24.61 16.24 36.27
CA ILE A 524 -23.65 15.56 35.40
C ILE A 524 -23.45 16.45 34.17
N LEU A 525 -22.19 16.77 33.92
CA LEU A 525 -21.78 17.62 32.81
C LEU A 525 -21.23 16.75 31.68
N PHE A 526 -21.87 16.83 30.51
CA PHE A 526 -21.42 16.20 29.28
C PHE A 526 -20.91 17.26 28.31
N PRO A 527 -19.67 17.14 27.78
CA PRO A 527 -19.23 18.01 26.71
C PRO A 527 -20.02 17.69 25.41
N HIS A 528 -20.67 18.70 24.84
CA HIS A 528 -21.43 18.60 23.60
C HIS A 528 -20.54 18.91 22.38
N PRO A 529 -20.73 18.25 21.22
CA PRO A 529 -19.89 18.39 20.04
C PRO A 529 -19.75 19.80 19.44
N LYS A 530 -20.63 20.73 19.84
CA LYS A 530 -20.61 22.14 19.39
C LYS A 530 -19.91 23.11 20.36
N GLY A 531 -19.18 22.59 21.35
CA GLY A 531 -18.46 23.42 22.33
C GLY A 531 -19.32 23.89 23.53
N SER A 532 -20.56 23.43 23.64
CA SER A 532 -21.40 23.65 24.82
C SER A 532 -21.27 22.52 25.84
N ILE A 533 -21.66 22.76 27.09
CA ILE A 533 -21.76 21.73 28.12
C ILE A 533 -23.24 21.41 28.32
N LEU A 534 -23.62 20.16 28.05
CA LEU A 534 -24.92 19.63 28.40
C LEU A 534 -24.93 19.35 29.91
N LYS A 535 -25.86 19.98 30.61
CA LYS A 535 -26.06 19.78 32.05
C LYS A 535 -27.31 18.93 32.25
N LYS A 536 -27.18 17.79 32.93
CA LYS A 536 -28.32 17.00 33.39
C LYS A 536 -28.40 17.15 34.91
N GLU A 537 -29.43 17.85 35.39
CA GLU A 537 -29.74 17.92 36.82
C GLU A 537 -30.16 16.54 37.30
N ILE A 538 -29.62 16.11 38.43
CA ILE A 538 -30.00 14.86 39.09
C ILE A 538 -30.54 15.18 40.46
N SER A 539 -31.80 14.78 40.66
CA SER A 539 -32.63 15.14 41.81
C SER A 539 -32.16 14.48 43.12
N SER A 540 -31.43 13.37 43.04
CA SER A 540 -30.81 12.73 44.20
C SER A 540 -29.66 11.84 43.73
N ILE A 541 -28.46 12.07 44.25
CA ILE A 541 -27.38 11.09 44.20
C ILE A 541 -27.31 10.51 45.61
N ASP A 542 -27.42 9.19 45.73
CA ASP A 542 -27.14 8.53 46.99
C ASP A 542 -25.72 8.89 47.45
N SER A 543 -25.57 9.35 48.68
CA SER A 543 -24.28 9.72 49.26
C SER A 543 -23.26 8.57 49.20
N PHE A 544 -23.74 7.33 49.18
CA PHE A 544 -22.94 6.13 48.92
C PHE A 544 -22.36 6.13 47.50
N LEU A 545 -23.21 6.38 46.48
CA LEU A 545 -22.83 6.47 45.08
C LEU A 545 -21.82 7.61 44.81
N LEU A 546 -21.99 8.75 45.48
CA LEU A 546 -21.08 9.91 45.35
C LEU A 546 -19.71 9.61 45.97
N ASN A 547 -19.66 8.77 47.00
CA ASN A 547 -18.42 8.26 47.60
C ASN A 547 -17.79 7.14 46.76
N GLU A 548 -18.56 6.24 46.17
CA GLU A 548 -18.02 5.20 45.27
C GLU A 548 -17.46 5.79 43.98
N VAL A 549 -18.15 6.77 43.38
CA VAL A 549 -17.65 7.53 42.22
C VAL A 549 -16.37 8.30 42.57
N ARG A 550 -16.31 8.94 43.75
CA ARG A 550 -15.09 9.62 44.24
C ARG A 550 -13.94 8.66 44.54
N ASN A 551 -14.25 7.43 44.94
CA ASN A 551 -13.28 6.41 45.31
C ASN A 551 -12.96 5.40 44.18
N ASN A 552 -13.47 5.61 42.96
CA ASN A 552 -13.35 4.70 41.80
C ASN A 552 -13.86 3.27 42.04
N ALA A 553 -14.98 3.11 42.76
CA ALA A 553 -15.64 1.83 43.02
C ALA A 553 -16.96 1.69 42.24
N ILE A 554 -17.03 2.14 40.99
CA ILE A 554 -18.21 1.85 40.15
C ILE A 554 -17.96 0.52 39.45
N ASP A 555 -18.79 -0.47 39.77
CA ASP A 555 -18.89 -1.71 39.03
C ASP A 555 -19.33 -1.44 37.59
N TYR A 556 -18.62 -2.05 36.64
CA TYR A 556 -18.86 -2.02 35.19
C TYR A 556 -20.34 -2.24 34.83
N HIS A 557 -21.02 -3.09 35.59
CA HIS A 557 -22.44 -3.41 35.37
C HIS A 557 -23.35 -2.17 35.51
N HIS A 558 -23.04 -1.28 36.44
CA HIS A 558 -23.89 -0.14 36.78
C HIS A 558 -23.66 1.08 35.87
N LEU A 559 -22.44 1.25 35.35
CA LEU A 559 -22.15 2.28 34.34
C LEU A 559 -22.87 1.97 33.01
N LEU A 560 -22.91 0.69 32.64
CA LEU A 560 -23.65 0.21 31.46
C LEU A 560 -25.15 0.40 31.63
N GLU A 561 -25.72 0.11 32.80
CA GLU A 561 -27.14 0.37 33.09
C GLU A 561 -27.50 1.86 32.96
N VAL A 562 -26.69 2.76 33.51
CA VAL A 562 -26.93 4.22 33.42
C VAL A 562 -26.85 4.71 31.97
N MET A 563 -25.93 4.17 31.16
CA MET A 563 -25.84 4.51 29.74
C MET A 563 -27.03 3.97 28.95
N LEU A 564 -27.49 2.74 29.24
CA LEU A 564 -28.65 2.10 28.61
C LEU A 564 -29.97 2.81 28.96
N GLN A 565 -30.12 3.33 30.19
CA GLN A 565 -31.29 4.09 30.61
C GLN A 565 -31.34 5.51 30.01
N SER A 566 -30.23 6.03 29.50
CA SER A 566 -30.12 7.40 29.00
C SER A 566 -30.37 7.57 27.49
N ASN A 567 -30.41 6.48 26.72
CA ASN A 567 -30.54 6.51 25.26
C ASN A 567 -31.88 5.93 24.78
N ASN A 568 -32.87 6.79 24.59
CA ASN A 568 -34.22 6.42 24.15
C ASN A 568 -34.40 6.33 22.61
N SER A 569 -33.32 6.28 21.85
CA SER A 569 -33.40 6.27 20.38
C SER A 569 -32.38 5.30 19.80
N PHE A 570 -32.65 4.00 19.84
CA PHE A 570 -32.34 3.00 18.80
C PHE A 570 -33.02 1.68 19.23
N GLN A 571 -33.66 0.99 18.29
CA GLN A 571 -34.73 0.03 18.58
C GLN A 571 -34.26 -1.29 19.21
N LYS A 572 -35.10 -1.76 20.13
CA LYS A 572 -35.33 -3.05 20.82
C LYS A 572 -34.71 -4.38 20.32
N MET A 573 -34.03 -4.45 19.17
CA MET A 573 -33.50 -5.70 18.60
C MET A 573 -32.07 -6.05 19.06
N GLU A 574 -31.30 -5.06 19.54
CA GLU A 574 -29.91 -5.29 20.00
C GLU A 574 -29.79 -5.68 21.48
N LYS A 575 -30.82 -5.43 22.29
CA LYS A 575 -30.79 -5.73 23.72
C LYS A 575 -30.66 -7.22 23.98
N GLU A 576 -31.42 -8.05 23.26
CA GLU A 576 -31.41 -9.51 23.44
C GLU A 576 -30.07 -10.12 23.00
N HIS A 577 -29.48 -9.60 21.92
CA HIS A 577 -28.17 -10.07 21.44
C HIS A 577 -27.05 -9.70 22.42
N LEU A 578 -27.11 -8.49 22.97
CA LEU A 578 -26.17 -8.02 23.99
C LEU A 578 -26.33 -8.78 25.32
N GLU A 579 -27.57 -9.03 25.76
CA GLU A 579 -27.87 -9.85 26.93
C GLU A 579 -27.35 -11.27 26.77
N ASN A 580 -27.56 -11.89 25.59
CA ASN A 580 -27.03 -13.22 25.29
C ASN A 580 -25.50 -13.25 25.32
N ARG A 581 -24.82 -12.21 24.81
CA ARG A 581 -23.36 -12.12 24.84
C ARG A 581 -22.81 -11.91 26.25
N ILE A 582 -23.49 -11.11 27.08
CA ILE A 582 -23.16 -10.95 28.50
C ILE A 582 -23.33 -12.27 29.25
N GLN A 583 -24.40 -13.02 29.00
CA GLN A 583 -24.62 -14.35 29.60
C GLN A 583 -23.55 -15.36 29.16
N GLU A 584 -23.12 -15.32 27.89
CA GLU A 584 -22.04 -16.16 27.38
C GLU A 584 -20.69 -15.86 28.07
N LEU A 585 -20.38 -14.58 28.25
CA LEU A 585 -19.17 -14.13 28.94
C LEU A 585 -19.17 -14.48 30.44
N LEU A 586 -20.32 -14.41 31.12
CA LEU A 586 -20.51 -14.88 32.50
C LEU A 586 -20.34 -16.41 32.59
N LYS A 587 -20.93 -17.17 31.66
CA LYS A 587 -20.87 -18.63 31.63
C LYS A 587 -19.45 -19.16 31.40
N ASN A 588 -18.65 -18.42 30.63
CA ASN A 588 -17.27 -18.76 30.31
C ASN A 588 -16.24 -18.20 31.32
N GLY A 589 -16.69 -17.55 32.40
CA GLY A 589 -15.82 -17.06 33.47
C GLY A 589 -14.95 -15.85 33.09
N PHE A 590 -15.27 -15.16 31.99
CA PHE A 590 -14.58 -13.94 31.59
C PHE A 590 -14.97 -12.73 32.46
N ILE A 591 -16.11 -12.84 33.14
CA ILE A 591 -16.65 -11.87 34.10
C ILE A 591 -17.37 -12.64 35.20
N GLU A 592 -17.21 -12.21 36.46
CA GLU A 592 -17.93 -12.77 37.60
C GLU A 592 -19.21 -11.97 37.86
N LYS A 593 -20.30 -12.67 38.20
CA LYS A 593 -21.58 -12.05 38.53
C LYS A 593 -21.51 -11.49 39.95
N VAL A 594 -21.44 -10.17 40.09
CA VAL A 594 -21.59 -9.47 41.37
C VAL A 594 -23.03 -8.96 41.47
N ASN A 595 -23.67 -9.18 42.62
CA ASN A 595 -25.10 -8.95 42.87
C ASN A 595 -25.55 -7.51 42.64
#